data_AF-A0A933J761-F1
#
_entry.id   AF-A0A933J761-F1
#
_cell.length_a   1.000
_cell.length_b   1.000
_cell.length_c   1.000
_cell.angle_alpha   90.00
_cell.angle_beta   90.00
_cell.angle_gamma   90.00
#
_symmetry.space_group_name_H-M   'P 1'
#
loop_
_entity.id
_entity.type
_entity.pdbx_description
1 polymer ?
#
loop_
_entity_poly.entity_id
_entity_poly.type
_entity_poly.pdbx_seq_one_letter_code
_entity_poly.pdbx_strand_id
1 'polypeptide(L)'
;MMLLVRRGSTFIAGHEFWLLWVYGAPLLFAKNLPLPIFAASLATIPLFWLARRIARGRWSIATPLDLPLVLLLLMGLVGVAVSVDSALSARIYGELLGGVALYYGIVNGLPAARLGRGVWFFLLLGAAMGLVGWLGMRYLEKFLPIPFMYEYMPRLEFPFLNSSGFTANLVAGAVAPALPIAFAWAWTLSRRQRGLVLAFAVFFSSIVVLTQSRGAILGLLVAGAILLLWRAPRLIWLAAAAALLGVAAVFWLGPANVTEVLLVSDSTNT
;
A
#
# COMPACT_ATOMS: atom_id res chain seq x y z
N MET A 1 11.64 -10.26 38.72
CA MET A 1 11.62 -10.61 37.28
C MET A 1 10.36 -10.13 36.55
N MET A 2 9.13 -10.44 37.02
CA MET A 2 7.88 -10.02 36.36
C MET A 2 7.73 -8.50 36.12
N LEU A 3 8.21 -7.65 37.06
CA LEU A 3 8.16 -6.19 36.89
C LEU A 3 9.04 -5.69 35.73
N LEU A 4 10.20 -6.30 35.49
CA LEU A 4 11.09 -5.95 34.38
C LEU A 4 10.47 -6.35 33.04
N VAL A 5 9.91 -7.56 32.95
CA VAL A 5 9.22 -8.04 31.75
C VAL A 5 8.04 -7.14 31.40
N ARG A 6 7.25 -6.73 32.41
CA ARG A 6 6.11 -5.83 32.19
C ARG A 6 6.56 -4.43 31.75
N ARG A 7 7.60 -3.86 32.36
CA ARG A 7 8.17 -2.56 31.94
C ARG A 7 8.69 -2.60 30.50
N GLY A 8 9.47 -3.62 30.15
CA GLY A 8 9.96 -3.83 28.79
C GLY A 8 8.83 -3.98 27.77
N SER A 9 7.84 -4.82 28.08
CA SER A 9 6.66 -5.01 27.23
C SER A 9 5.85 -3.72 27.04
N THR A 10 5.75 -2.91 28.09
CA THR A 10 5.05 -1.61 28.04
C THR A 10 5.81 -0.62 27.15
N PHE A 11 7.14 -0.59 27.24
CA PHE A 11 7.97 0.24 26.37
C PHE A 11 7.82 -0.18 24.90
N ILE A 12 7.94 -1.49 24.61
CA ILE A 12 7.78 -2.06 23.27
C ILE A 12 6.39 -1.72 22.73
N ALA A 13 5.33 -1.98 23.49
CA ALA A 13 3.97 -1.68 23.08
C ALA A 13 3.72 -0.17 22.89
N GLY A 14 4.44 0.69 23.62
CA GLY A 14 4.37 2.15 23.45
C GLY A 14 5.05 2.68 22.18
N HIS A 15 5.98 1.90 21.62
CA HIS A 15 6.76 2.22 20.42
C HIS A 15 6.51 1.25 19.25
N GLU A 16 5.50 0.38 19.38
CA GLU A 16 5.21 -0.71 18.44
C GLU A 16 5.15 -0.24 16.99
N PHE A 17 4.47 0.88 16.72
CA PHE A 17 4.39 1.45 15.37
C PHE A 17 5.79 1.67 14.76
N TRP A 18 6.69 2.34 15.49
CA TRP A 18 8.03 2.65 15.00
C TRP A 18 8.93 1.42 14.93
N LEU A 19 8.82 0.53 15.91
CA LEU A 19 9.60 -0.71 15.93
C LEU A 19 9.18 -1.65 14.80
N LEU A 20 7.89 -1.72 14.46
CA LEU A 20 7.43 -2.48 13.29
C LEU A 20 7.92 -1.90 11.97
N TRP A 21 8.11 -0.58 11.87
CA TRP A 21 8.77 0.00 10.69
C TRP A 21 10.23 -0.40 10.55
N VAL A 22 10.93 -0.63 11.67
CA VAL A 22 12.34 -1.06 11.64
C VAL A 22 12.45 -2.57 11.40
N TYR A 23 11.66 -3.36 12.12
CA TYR A 23 11.81 -4.82 12.17
C TYR A 23 10.79 -5.59 11.34
N GLY A 24 9.60 -5.03 11.10
CA GLY A 24 8.53 -5.66 10.33
C GLY A 24 8.50 -5.21 8.87
N ALA A 25 8.80 -3.93 8.57
CA ALA A 25 8.80 -3.41 7.20
C ALA A 25 9.75 -4.13 6.23
N PRO A 26 10.91 -4.70 6.65
CA PRO A 26 11.71 -5.52 5.74
C PRO A 26 10.92 -6.66 5.09
N LEU A 27 9.89 -7.21 5.76
CA LEU A 27 9.04 -8.25 5.17
C LEU A 27 8.33 -7.78 3.90
N LEU A 28 8.09 -6.48 3.70
CA LEU A 28 7.53 -5.96 2.44
C LEU A 28 8.43 -6.22 1.22
N PHE A 29 9.69 -6.61 1.45
CA PHE A 29 10.66 -6.98 0.43
C PHE A 29 11.17 -8.42 0.63
N ALA A 30 10.34 -9.30 1.23
CA ALA A 30 10.74 -10.65 1.64
C ALA A 30 11.35 -11.49 0.50
N LYS A 31 10.95 -11.27 -0.75
CA LYS A 31 11.57 -11.93 -1.90
C LYS A 31 13.09 -11.68 -2.01
N ASN A 32 13.57 -10.50 -1.63
CA ASN A 32 14.97 -10.08 -1.76
C ASN A 32 15.76 -10.22 -0.46
N LEU A 33 15.11 -10.57 0.66
CA LEU A 33 15.78 -10.63 1.95
C LEU A 33 16.67 -11.88 2.09
N PRO A 34 17.85 -11.74 2.71
CA PRO A 34 18.58 -12.89 3.25
C PRO A 34 17.69 -13.67 4.23
N LEU A 35 17.78 -15.01 4.21
CA LEU A 35 16.96 -15.88 5.06
C LEU A 35 17.01 -15.53 6.56
N PRO A 36 18.17 -15.16 7.16
CA PRO A 36 18.21 -14.76 8.56
C PRO A 36 17.40 -13.50 8.86
N ILE A 37 17.43 -12.51 7.95
CA ILE A 37 16.67 -11.26 8.12
C ILE A 37 15.18 -11.51 7.93
N PHE A 38 14.81 -12.34 6.96
CA PHE A 38 13.43 -12.77 6.76
C PHE A 38 12.86 -13.45 8.02
N ALA A 39 13.58 -14.45 8.55
CA ALA A 39 13.17 -15.16 9.75
C ALA A 39 13.10 -14.24 10.99
N ALA A 40 14.09 -13.37 11.18
CA ALA A 40 14.09 -12.40 12.26
C ALA A 40 12.90 -11.42 12.16
N SER A 41 12.61 -10.92 10.96
CA SER A 41 11.48 -10.02 10.72
C SER A 41 10.14 -10.71 10.98
N LEU A 42 10.00 -11.96 10.53
CA LEU A 42 8.80 -12.78 10.79
C LEU A 42 8.60 -13.05 12.28
N ALA A 43 9.67 -13.35 13.01
CA ALA A 43 9.63 -13.59 14.45
C ALA A 43 9.19 -12.34 15.24
N THR A 44 9.37 -11.13 14.69
CA THR A 44 8.94 -9.91 15.40
C THR A 44 7.42 -9.80 15.53
N ILE A 45 6.64 -10.35 14.60
CA ILE A 45 5.17 -10.31 14.62
C ILE A 45 4.60 -10.92 15.92
N PRO A 46 4.85 -12.21 16.24
CA PRO A 46 4.35 -12.80 17.48
C PRO A 46 4.97 -12.15 18.73
N LEU A 47 6.21 -11.64 18.66
CA LEU A 47 6.83 -10.92 19.78
C LEU A 47 6.09 -9.63 20.12
N PHE A 48 5.69 -8.83 19.12
CA PHE A 48 4.88 -7.63 19.35
C PHE A 48 3.50 -7.97 19.89
N TRP A 49 2.87 -9.04 19.40
CA TRP A 49 1.58 -9.53 19.93
C TRP A 49 1.69 -9.95 21.39
N LEU A 50 2.75 -10.67 21.74
CA LEU A 50 3.01 -11.08 23.13
C LEU A 50 3.29 -9.87 24.03
N ALA A 51 4.12 -8.92 23.57
CA ALA A 51 4.39 -7.68 24.28
C ALA A 51 3.09 -6.88 24.52
N ARG A 52 2.18 -6.82 23.54
CA ARG A 52 0.85 -6.23 23.69
C ARG A 52 0.01 -6.95 24.74
N ARG A 53 -0.05 -8.29 24.69
CA ARG A 53 -0.81 -9.09 25.65
C ARG A 53 -0.32 -8.87 27.08
N ILE A 54 0.99 -8.81 27.30
CA ILE A 54 1.59 -8.55 28.61
C ILE A 54 1.36 -7.11 29.07
N ALA A 55 1.52 -6.12 28.18
CA ALA A 55 1.42 -4.71 28.52
C ALA A 55 -0.03 -4.24 28.75
N ARG A 56 -0.96 -4.70 27.90
CA ARG A 56 -2.33 -4.16 27.80
C ARG A 56 -3.42 -5.19 28.08
N GLY A 57 -3.08 -6.44 28.32
CA GLY A 57 -4.04 -7.52 28.55
C GLY A 57 -4.81 -7.98 27.31
N ARG A 58 -4.50 -7.47 26.11
CA ARG A 58 -5.19 -7.81 24.85
C ARG A 58 -4.20 -8.02 23.72
N TRP A 59 -4.54 -8.92 22.80
CA TRP A 59 -3.71 -9.22 21.62
C TRP A 59 -3.78 -8.09 20.60
N SER A 60 -4.98 -7.64 20.24
CA SER A 60 -5.22 -6.54 19.29
C SER A 60 -6.55 -5.85 19.61
N ILE A 61 -6.83 -4.75 18.92
CA ILE A 61 -8.15 -4.12 18.84
C ILE A 61 -8.88 -4.70 17.63
N ALA A 62 -10.17 -4.98 17.77
CA ALA A 62 -11.00 -5.47 16.67
C ALA A 62 -11.18 -4.37 15.61
N THR A 63 -11.09 -4.73 14.33
CA THR A 63 -11.24 -3.82 13.20
C THR A 63 -12.20 -4.39 12.17
N PRO A 64 -12.91 -3.56 11.39
CA PRO A 64 -13.79 -4.05 10.32
C PRO A 64 -13.03 -4.81 9.22
N LEU A 65 -11.69 -4.70 9.17
CA LEU A 65 -10.85 -5.43 8.23
C LEU A 65 -10.37 -6.78 8.78
N ASP A 66 -10.68 -7.16 10.02
CA ASP A 66 -10.20 -8.41 10.61
C ASP A 66 -10.61 -9.63 9.78
N LEU A 67 -11.89 -9.73 9.40
CA LEU A 67 -12.39 -10.85 8.61
C LEU A 67 -11.79 -10.87 7.18
N PRO A 68 -11.80 -9.75 6.41
CA PRO A 68 -11.11 -9.69 5.12
C PRO A 68 -9.63 -10.08 5.19
N LEU A 69 -8.90 -9.62 6.21
CA LEU A 69 -7.49 -9.92 6.37
C LEU A 69 -7.25 -11.39 6.72
N VAL A 70 -8.07 -11.98 7.60
CA VAL A 70 -8.00 -13.41 7.90
C VAL A 70 -8.25 -14.23 6.63
N LEU A 71 -9.29 -13.89 5.86
CA LEU A 71 -9.57 -14.56 4.60
C LEU A 71 -8.40 -14.43 3.62
N LEU A 72 -7.83 -13.24 3.49
CA LEU A 72 -6.67 -12.97 2.63
C LEU A 72 -5.44 -13.80 3.05
N LEU A 73 -5.18 -13.92 4.36
CA LEU A 73 -4.09 -14.75 4.89
C LEU A 73 -4.33 -16.24 4.62
N LEU A 74 -5.55 -16.73 4.82
CA LEU A 74 -5.90 -18.12 4.53
C LEU A 74 -5.74 -18.42 3.03
N MET A 75 -6.21 -17.52 2.16
CA MET A 75 -6.02 -17.66 0.71
C MET A 75 -4.55 -17.59 0.31
N GLY A 76 -3.75 -16.76 0.99
CA GLY A 76 -2.31 -16.73 0.83
C GLY A 76 -1.66 -18.09 1.14
N LEU A 77 -2.07 -18.76 2.23
CA LEU A 77 -1.59 -20.10 2.57
C LEU A 77 -1.98 -21.14 1.53
N VAL A 78 -3.21 -21.08 0.99
CA VAL A 78 -3.62 -21.94 -0.12
C VAL A 78 -2.73 -21.72 -1.33
N GLY A 79 -2.41 -20.46 -1.65
CA GLY A 79 -1.47 -20.11 -2.71
C GLY A 79 -0.09 -20.72 -2.50
N VAL A 80 0.44 -20.69 -1.28
CA VAL A 80 1.72 -21.36 -0.94
C VAL A 80 1.63 -22.88 -1.11
N ALA A 81 0.55 -23.50 -0.64
CA ALA A 81 0.38 -24.95 -0.66
C ALA A 81 0.25 -25.54 -2.07
N VAL A 82 -0.34 -24.79 -3.00
CA VAL A 82 -0.57 -25.22 -4.39
C VAL A 82 0.54 -24.73 -5.34
N SER A 83 1.45 -23.86 -4.87
CA SER A 83 2.53 -23.31 -5.69
C SER A 83 3.55 -24.37 -6.11
N VAL A 84 3.98 -24.31 -7.38
CA VAL A 84 5.09 -25.11 -7.91
C VAL A 84 6.42 -24.72 -7.23
N ASP A 85 6.63 -23.43 -6.99
CA ASP A 85 7.75 -22.92 -6.20
C ASP A 85 7.24 -22.48 -4.82
N SER A 86 7.29 -23.40 -3.86
CA SER A 86 6.82 -23.13 -2.49
C SER A 86 7.73 -22.16 -1.74
N ALA A 87 9.01 -22.10 -2.08
CA ALA A 87 9.98 -21.21 -1.43
C ALA A 87 9.76 -19.75 -1.82
N LEU A 88 9.56 -19.48 -3.11
CA LEU A 88 9.20 -18.15 -3.60
C LEU A 88 7.82 -17.72 -3.07
N SER A 89 6.83 -18.60 -3.14
CA SER A 89 5.48 -18.29 -2.65
C SER A 89 5.44 -18.03 -1.14
N ALA A 90 6.23 -18.76 -0.34
CA ALA A 90 6.37 -18.47 1.09
C ALA A 90 6.96 -17.08 1.36
N ARG A 91 7.89 -16.61 0.52
CA ARG A 91 8.44 -15.24 0.62
C ARG A 91 7.40 -14.20 0.27
N ILE A 92 6.63 -14.39 -0.81
CA ILE A 92 5.53 -13.49 -1.18
C ILE A 92 4.45 -13.46 -0.09
N TYR A 93 4.14 -14.60 0.50
CA TYR A 93 3.24 -14.67 1.66
C TYR A 93 3.81 -13.90 2.87
N GLY A 94 5.13 -13.89 3.04
CA GLY A 94 5.81 -13.01 4.00
C GLY A 94 5.58 -11.52 3.75
N GLU A 95 5.53 -11.07 2.50
CA GLU A 95 5.19 -9.68 2.15
C GLU A 95 3.77 -9.32 2.59
N LEU A 96 2.82 -10.24 2.37
CA LEU A 96 1.44 -10.10 2.85
C LEU A 96 1.38 -10.02 4.39
N LEU A 97 2.09 -10.91 5.10
CA LEU A 97 2.19 -10.87 6.57
C LEU A 97 2.80 -9.56 7.07
N GLY A 98 3.83 -9.05 6.39
CA GLY A 98 4.43 -7.76 6.67
C GLY A 98 3.42 -6.61 6.57
N GLY A 99 2.61 -6.59 5.50
CA GLY A 99 1.54 -5.63 5.32
C GLY A 99 0.49 -5.68 6.44
N VAL A 100 0.05 -6.88 6.82
CA VAL A 100 -0.91 -7.08 7.93
C VAL A 100 -0.31 -6.66 9.27
N ALA A 101 0.96 -6.97 9.51
CA ALA A 101 1.66 -6.58 10.73
C ALA A 101 1.77 -5.05 10.85
N LEU A 102 2.12 -4.35 9.77
CA LEU A 102 2.16 -2.89 9.73
C LEU A 102 0.78 -2.27 9.93
N TYR A 103 -0.27 -2.84 9.32
CA TYR A 103 -1.65 -2.41 9.56
C TYR A 103 -2.01 -2.47 11.04
N TYR A 104 -1.81 -3.62 11.70
CA TYR A 104 -2.09 -3.73 13.13
C TYR A 104 -1.14 -2.90 13.98
N GLY A 105 0.09 -2.64 13.52
CA GLY A 105 1.02 -1.70 14.14
C GLY A 105 0.50 -0.27 14.15
N ILE A 106 -0.17 0.16 13.07
CA ILE A 106 -0.86 1.46 13.01
C ILE A 106 -2.04 1.46 13.97
N VAL A 107 -2.94 0.49 13.85
CA VAL A 107 -4.18 0.41 14.65
C VAL A 107 -3.88 0.36 16.15
N ASN A 108 -2.87 -0.40 16.57
CA ASN A 108 -2.56 -0.60 17.98
C ASN A 108 -1.49 0.38 18.51
N GLY A 109 -0.62 0.90 17.65
CA GLY A 109 0.57 1.68 18.05
C GLY A 109 0.45 3.18 17.83
N LEU A 110 -0.51 3.65 17.02
CA LEU A 110 -0.65 5.06 16.67
C LEU A 110 -1.89 5.69 17.33
N PRO A 111 -1.76 6.32 18.52
CA PRO A 111 -2.89 6.99 19.17
C PRO A 111 -3.37 8.19 18.34
N ALA A 112 -4.63 8.56 18.48
CA ALA A 112 -5.25 9.68 17.74
C ALA A 112 -4.43 10.99 17.83
N ALA A 113 -3.85 11.28 19.00
CA ALA A 113 -2.99 12.45 19.22
C ALA A 113 -1.70 12.44 18.36
N ARG A 114 -1.28 11.28 17.85
CA ARG A 114 -0.11 11.11 16.98
C ARG A 114 -0.48 10.81 15.52
N LEU A 115 -1.78 10.72 15.19
CA LEU A 115 -2.24 10.38 13.85
C LEU A 115 -1.64 11.30 12.79
N GLY A 116 -1.58 12.61 13.06
CA GLY A 116 -0.99 13.57 12.13
C GLY A 116 0.50 13.31 11.83
N ARG A 117 1.28 12.82 12.81
CA ARG A 117 2.68 12.43 12.55
C ARG A 117 2.76 11.19 11.68
N GLY A 118 1.85 10.23 11.90
CA GLY A 118 1.75 9.04 11.08
C GLY A 118 1.37 9.35 9.64
N VAL A 119 0.44 10.28 9.41
CA VAL A 119 0.08 10.72 8.04
C VAL A 119 1.25 11.45 7.39
N TRP A 120 1.96 12.35 8.09
CA TRP A 120 3.19 12.96 7.54
C TRP A 120 4.23 11.92 7.16
N PHE A 121 4.50 10.96 8.04
CA PHE A 121 5.43 9.87 7.76
C PHE A 121 4.99 9.06 6.53
N PHE A 122 3.70 8.75 6.42
CA PHE A 122 3.15 8.05 5.27
C PHE A 122 3.28 8.84 3.95
N LEU A 123 3.03 10.17 3.97
CA LEU A 123 3.23 11.02 2.80
C LEU A 123 4.72 11.12 2.42
N LEU A 124 5.62 11.25 3.39
CA LEU A 124 7.06 11.26 3.14
C LEU A 124 7.54 9.93 2.56
N LEU A 125 7.08 8.82 3.12
CA LEU A 125 7.40 7.48 2.63
C LEU A 125 6.87 7.26 1.23
N GLY A 126 5.61 7.62 0.98
CA GLY A 126 5.01 7.58 -0.35
C GLY A 126 5.80 8.42 -1.35
N ALA A 127 6.29 9.59 -0.94
CA ALA A 127 7.10 10.45 -1.80
C ALA A 127 8.46 9.84 -2.12
N ALA A 128 9.13 9.28 -1.11
CA ALA A 128 10.38 8.55 -1.29
C ALA A 128 10.19 7.33 -2.21
N MET A 129 9.16 6.52 -1.97
CA MET A 129 8.82 5.36 -2.82
C MET A 129 8.46 5.78 -4.24
N GLY A 130 7.72 6.88 -4.39
CA GLY A 130 7.37 7.44 -5.68
C GLY A 130 8.60 7.90 -6.46
N LEU A 131 9.53 8.58 -5.80
CA LEU A 131 10.78 9.05 -6.41
C LEU A 131 11.69 7.87 -6.79
N VAL A 132 11.92 6.94 -5.85
CA VAL A 132 12.74 5.74 -6.09
C VAL A 132 12.14 4.88 -7.19
N GLY A 133 10.82 4.66 -7.12
CA GLY A 133 10.07 3.93 -8.13
C GLY A 133 10.18 4.58 -9.49
N TRP A 134 10.00 5.90 -9.57
CA TRP A 134 10.11 6.67 -10.81
C TRP A 134 11.52 6.59 -11.41
N LEU A 135 12.58 6.83 -10.62
CA LEU A 135 13.97 6.76 -11.07
C LEU A 135 14.44 5.33 -11.43
N GLY A 136 13.80 4.31 -10.85
CA GLY A 136 14.12 2.90 -11.08
C GLY A 136 13.20 2.17 -12.04
N MET A 137 12.35 2.89 -12.78
CA MET A 137 11.51 2.27 -13.81
C MET A 137 12.35 1.78 -14.98
N ARG A 138 12.19 0.49 -15.33
CA ARG A 138 12.87 -0.12 -16.50
C ARG A 138 12.08 0.05 -17.80
N TYR A 139 10.75 0.11 -17.71
CA TYR A 139 9.87 0.16 -18.87
C TYR A 139 8.79 1.23 -18.68
N LEU A 140 8.66 2.11 -19.66
CA LEU A 140 7.69 3.21 -19.73
C LEU A 140 6.86 3.16 -21.03
N GLU A 141 6.81 2.00 -21.70
CA GLU A 141 5.93 1.82 -22.84
C GLU A 141 4.48 1.86 -22.39
N LYS A 142 3.79 2.97 -22.68
CA LYS A 142 2.39 3.19 -22.35
C LYS A 142 1.71 4.01 -23.43
N PHE A 143 0.37 4.05 -23.36
CA PHE A 143 -0.51 4.48 -24.43
C PHE A 143 -0.27 5.90 -24.96
N LEU A 144 0.32 6.81 -24.17
CA LEU A 144 0.80 8.10 -24.68
C LEU A 144 2.31 8.05 -24.92
N PRO A 145 2.77 8.20 -26.17
CA PRO A 145 4.18 8.33 -26.48
C PRO A 145 4.67 9.72 -26.03
N ILE A 146 5.41 9.77 -24.93
CA ILE A 146 6.07 11.00 -24.45
C ILE A 146 7.60 10.83 -24.59
N PRO A 147 8.14 10.79 -25.83
CA PRO A 147 9.53 10.41 -26.10
C PRO A 147 10.54 11.31 -25.38
N PHE A 148 10.25 12.61 -25.27
CA PHE A 148 11.13 13.56 -24.58
C PHE A 148 11.38 13.20 -23.11
N MET A 149 10.42 12.61 -22.39
CA MET A 149 10.67 12.23 -20.99
C MET A 149 11.52 10.97 -20.87
N TYR A 150 11.54 10.11 -21.88
CA TYR A 150 12.22 8.80 -21.83
C TYR A 150 13.71 8.88 -22.13
N GLU A 151 14.11 9.82 -22.99
CA GLU A 151 15.50 10.00 -23.40
C GLU A 151 16.37 10.64 -22.30
N TYR A 152 15.79 11.55 -21.50
CA TYR A 152 16.52 12.29 -20.47
C TYR A 152 16.36 11.71 -19.06
N MET A 153 15.61 10.64 -18.87
CA MET A 153 15.37 10.10 -17.53
C MET A 153 16.61 9.33 -17.01
N PRO A 154 17.18 9.70 -15.86
CA PRO A 154 18.24 8.92 -15.25
C PRO A 154 17.69 7.55 -14.85
N ARG A 155 18.34 6.48 -15.32
CA ARG A 155 17.97 5.10 -15.00
C ARG A 155 18.86 4.62 -13.86
N LEU A 156 18.31 4.63 -12.65
CA LEU A 156 19.01 4.12 -11.47
C LEU A 156 18.56 2.69 -11.18
N GLU A 157 19.51 1.78 -10.99
CA GLU A 157 19.20 0.41 -10.63
C GLU A 157 19.16 0.24 -9.11
N PHE A 158 18.07 -0.34 -8.60
CA PHE A 158 17.89 -0.63 -7.18
C PHE A 158 17.68 -2.14 -6.94
N PRO A 159 18.70 -2.98 -7.20
CA PRO A 159 18.55 -4.45 -7.17
C PRO A 159 18.15 -4.99 -5.80
N PHE A 160 18.55 -4.31 -4.72
CA PHE A 160 18.14 -4.64 -3.35
C PHE A 160 16.62 -4.50 -3.11
N LEU A 161 16.00 -3.48 -3.70
CA LEU A 161 14.56 -3.23 -3.54
C LEU A 161 13.75 -4.08 -4.52
N ASN A 162 14.22 -4.19 -5.76
CA ASN A 162 13.60 -5.04 -6.77
C ASN A 162 14.62 -5.41 -7.87
N SER A 163 15.08 -6.65 -7.87
CA SER A 163 16.03 -7.18 -8.86
C SER A 163 15.49 -7.14 -10.30
N SER A 164 14.17 -7.24 -10.47
CA SER A 164 13.51 -7.16 -11.77
C SER A 164 13.27 -5.72 -12.25
N GLY A 165 13.59 -4.71 -11.44
CA GLY A 165 13.26 -3.30 -11.69
C GLY A 165 11.79 -2.96 -11.38
N PHE A 166 11.45 -1.67 -11.41
CA PHE A 166 10.08 -1.23 -11.11
C PHE A 166 9.22 -1.15 -12.37
N THR A 167 8.02 -1.73 -12.30
CA THR A 167 6.99 -1.52 -13.32
C THR A 167 6.18 -0.29 -12.96
N ALA A 168 5.72 0.45 -13.96
CA ALA A 168 4.91 1.64 -13.74
C ALA A 168 3.62 1.36 -12.94
N ASN A 169 3.04 0.15 -13.06
CA ASN A 169 1.88 -0.25 -12.25
C ASN A 169 2.23 -0.42 -10.77
N LEU A 170 3.40 -0.96 -10.46
CA LEU A 170 3.88 -1.12 -9.09
C LEU A 170 4.12 0.26 -8.43
N VAL A 171 4.77 1.18 -9.15
CA VAL A 171 5.04 2.54 -8.65
C VAL A 171 3.75 3.31 -8.43
N ALA A 172 2.87 3.34 -9.44
CA ALA A 172 1.59 4.03 -9.36
C ALA A 172 0.70 3.46 -8.24
N GLY A 173 0.62 2.12 -8.15
CA GLY A 173 -0.15 1.43 -7.12
C GLY A 173 0.35 1.72 -5.71
N ALA A 174 1.66 1.86 -5.52
CA ALA A 174 2.23 2.20 -4.21
C ALA A 174 1.91 3.64 -3.76
N VAL A 175 1.91 4.61 -4.69
CA VAL A 175 1.65 6.03 -4.35
C VAL A 175 0.17 6.40 -4.38
N ALA A 176 -0.66 5.68 -5.13
CA ALA A 176 -2.07 6.02 -5.32
C ALA A 176 -2.86 6.14 -4.00
N PRO A 177 -2.69 5.26 -2.99
CA PRO A 177 -3.38 5.41 -1.71
C PRO A 177 -3.06 6.70 -0.95
N ALA A 178 -1.91 7.33 -1.23
CA ALA A 178 -1.51 8.58 -0.58
C ALA A 178 -2.34 9.78 -1.02
N LEU A 179 -2.88 9.77 -2.24
CA LEU A 179 -3.73 10.84 -2.77
C LEU A 179 -5.03 11.05 -2.00
N PRO A 180 -5.93 10.04 -1.87
CA PRO A 180 -7.18 10.22 -1.14
C PRO A 180 -6.93 10.58 0.33
N ILE A 181 -5.87 10.05 0.95
CA ILE A 181 -5.46 10.41 2.31
C ILE A 181 -5.00 11.86 2.40
N ALA A 182 -4.16 12.31 1.47
CA ALA A 182 -3.68 13.70 1.40
C ALA A 182 -4.87 14.67 1.25
N PHE A 183 -5.79 14.40 0.33
CA PHE A 183 -6.99 15.23 0.15
C PHE A 183 -7.85 15.23 1.40
N ALA A 184 -8.23 14.06 1.92
CA ALA A 184 -9.05 13.93 3.12
C ALA A 184 -8.46 14.71 4.31
N TRP A 185 -7.14 14.64 4.49
CA TRP A 185 -6.46 15.29 5.60
C TRP A 185 -6.29 16.79 5.40
N ALA A 186 -6.05 17.27 4.17
CA ALA A 186 -5.86 18.68 3.83
C ALA A 186 -7.00 19.59 4.30
N TRP A 187 -8.24 19.08 4.35
CA TRP A 187 -9.40 19.81 4.86
C TRP A 187 -9.34 20.12 6.36
N THR A 188 -8.67 19.27 7.14
CA THR A 188 -8.58 19.42 8.61
C THR A 188 -7.43 20.33 9.06
N LEU A 189 -6.57 20.74 8.13
CA LEU A 189 -5.31 21.43 8.42
C LEU A 189 -5.38 22.94 8.24
N SER A 190 -4.45 23.64 8.89
CA SER A 190 -4.20 25.08 8.70
C SER A 190 -3.78 25.40 7.25
N ARG A 191 -3.93 26.66 6.82
CA ARG A 191 -3.62 27.08 5.42
C ARG A 191 -2.21 26.68 4.97
N ARG A 192 -1.20 26.84 5.84
CA ARG A 192 0.21 26.49 5.53
C ARG A 192 0.39 24.98 5.36
N GLN A 193 -0.09 24.20 6.32
CA GLN A 193 0.00 22.73 6.27
C GLN A 193 -0.80 22.15 5.11
N ARG A 194 -1.97 22.73 4.81
CA ARG A 194 -2.77 22.40 3.63
C ARG A 194 -1.98 22.58 2.34
N GLY A 195 -1.28 23.71 2.18
CA GLY A 195 -0.42 23.95 1.02
C GLY A 195 0.64 22.86 0.83
N LEU A 196 1.29 22.44 1.93
CA LEU A 196 2.29 21.36 1.90
C LEU A 196 1.66 20.00 1.53
N VAL A 197 0.53 19.63 2.14
CA VAL A 197 -0.15 18.36 1.81
C VAL A 197 -0.66 18.36 0.36
N LEU A 198 -1.13 19.49 -0.15
CA LEU A 198 -1.51 19.63 -1.56
C LEU A 198 -0.30 19.53 -2.49
N ALA A 199 0.89 20.01 -2.09
CA ALA A 199 2.11 19.79 -2.86
C ALA A 199 2.45 18.30 -2.98
N PHE A 200 2.32 17.52 -1.89
CA PHE A 200 2.43 16.06 -1.96
C PHE A 200 1.37 15.44 -2.88
N ALA A 201 0.12 15.89 -2.82
CA ALA A 201 -0.93 15.40 -3.71
C ALA A 201 -0.64 15.69 -5.19
N VAL A 202 -0.12 16.88 -5.51
CA VAL A 202 0.32 17.21 -6.87
C VAL A 202 1.48 16.31 -7.31
N PHE A 203 2.46 16.09 -6.43
CA PHE A 203 3.57 15.17 -6.70
C PHE A 203 3.09 13.74 -6.99
N PHE A 204 2.22 13.18 -6.15
CA PHE A 204 1.66 11.84 -6.37
C PHE A 204 0.80 11.76 -7.63
N SER A 205 -0.01 12.77 -7.90
CA SER A 205 -0.81 12.85 -9.13
C SER A 205 0.10 12.83 -10.35
N SER A 206 1.20 13.58 -10.31
CA SER A 206 2.19 13.62 -11.38
C SER A 206 2.79 12.24 -11.61
N ILE A 207 3.16 11.52 -10.55
CA ILE A 207 3.66 10.13 -10.68
C ILE A 207 2.59 9.23 -11.30
N VAL A 208 1.34 9.27 -10.85
CA VAL A 208 0.29 8.39 -11.39
C VAL A 208 -0.01 8.70 -12.86
N VAL A 209 -0.01 9.97 -13.24
CA VAL A 209 -0.19 10.40 -14.64
C VAL A 209 1.00 9.96 -15.50
N LEU A 210 2.24 10.22 -15.05
CA LEU A 210 3.45 9.85 -15.78
C LEU A 210 3.61 8.33 -15.92
N THR A 211 3.26 7.60 -14.87
CA THR A 211 3.25 6.14 -14.88
C THR A 211 2.07 5.59 -15.67
N GLN A 212 1.08 6.39 -16.10
CA GLN A 212 -0.04 5.95 -16.95
C GLN A 212 -0.66 4.59 -16.52
N SER A 213 -0.78 4.34 -15.22
CA SER A 213 -1.30 3.06 -14.70
C SER A 213 -2.82 3.08 -14.65
N ARG A 214 -3.47 2.33 -15.55
CA ARG A 214 -4.93 2.22 -15.63
C ARG A 214 -5.53 1.79 -14.29
N GLY A 215 -4.93 0.77 -13.65
CA GLY A 215 -5.37 0.30 -12.34
C GLY A 215 -5.27 1.36 -11.24
N ALA A 216 -4.18 2.12 -11.19
CA ALA A 216 -4.04 3.20 -10.23
C ALA A 216 -5.04 4.33 -10.48
N ILE A 217 -5.24 4.74 -11.74
CA ILE A 217 -6.21 5.78 -12.12
C ILE A 217 -7.63 5.34 -11.73
N LEU A 218 -8.03 4.12 -12.07
CA LEU A 218 -9.35 3.58 -11.69
C LEU A 218 -9.51 3.51 -10.17
N GLY A 219 -8.47 3.02 -9.46
CA GLY A 219 -8.47 2.99 -8.00
C GLY A 219 -8.64 4.39 -7.37
N LEU A 220 -7.99 5.41 -7.93
CA LEU A 220 -8.14 6.80 -7.51
C LEU A 220 -9.52 7.36 -7.80
N LEU A 221 -10.09 7.06 -8.97
CA LEU A 221 -11.45 7.48 -9.32
C LEU A 221 -12.47 6.88 -8.34
N VAL A 222 -12.33 5.59 -8.02
CA VAL A 222 -13.18 4.91 -7.04
C VAL A 222 -12.97 5.52 -5.64
N ALA A 223 -11.73 5.69 -5.19
CA ALA A 223 -11.45 6.30 -3.89
C ALA A 223 -11.97 7.74 -3.77
N GLY A 224 -11.81 8.53 -4.84
CA GLY A 224 -12.34 9.89 -4.95
C GLY A 224 -13.87 9.90 -4.91
N ALA A 225 -14.53 9.02 -5.64
CA ALA A 225 -15.97 8.87 -5.61
C ALA A 225 -16.48 8.50 -4.20
N ILE A 226 -15.82 7.56 -3.51
CA ILE A 226 -16.14 7.19 -2.13
C ILE A 226 -15.98 8.40 -1.20
N LEU A 227 -14.87 9.13 -1.29
CA LEU A 227 -14.64 10.34 -0.49
C LEU A 227 -15.70 11.42 -0.75
N LEU A 228 -16.07 11.64 -2.01
CA LEU A 228 -17.11 12.60 -2.40
C LEU A 228 -18.47 12.19 -1.87
N LEU A 229 -18.84 10.91 -1.98
CA LEU A 229 -20.08 10.35 -1.45
C LEU A 229 -20.15 10.46 0.07
N TRP A 230 -19.05 10.15 0.75
CA TRP A 230 -18.96 10.29 2.19
C TRP A 230 -19.14 11.74 2.62
N ARG A 231 -18.58 12.69 1.86
CA ARG A 231 -18.66 14.12 2.18
C ARG A 231 -20.00 14.76 1.82
N ALA A 232 -20.60 14.31 0.72
CA ALA A 232 -21.84 14.83 0.15
C ALA A 232 -22.76 13.65 -0.18
N PRO A 233 -23.47 13.08 0.81
CA PRO A 233 -24.30 11.88 0.63
C PRO A 233 -25.44 12.07 -0.37
N ARG A 234 -25.81 13.33 -0.68
CA ARG A 234 -26.76 13.66 -1.75
C ARG A 234 -26.30 13.19 -3.13
N LEU A 235 -24.99 13.01 -3.34
CA LEU A 235 -24.42 12.50 -4.59
C LEU A 235 -24.60 10.98 -4.75
N ILE A 236 -25.16 10.27 -3.77
CA ILE A 236 -25.39 8.81 -3.86
C ILE A 236 -26.25 8.42 -5.06
N TRP A 237 -27.20 9.29 -5.45
CA TRP A 237 -28.01 9.09 -6.65
C TRP A 237 -27.19 9.10 -7.93
N LEU A 238 -26.17 9.97 -8.02
CA LEU A 238 -25.24 10.00 -9.14
C LEU A 238 -24.34 8.76 -9.15
N ALA A 239 -23.92 8.27 -7.98
CA ALA A 239 -23.14 7.03 -7.90
C ALA A 239 -23.96 5.80 -8.29
N ALA A 240 -25.23 5.72 -7.88
CA ALA A 240 -26.14 4.67 -8.32
C ALA A 240 -26.35 4.71 -9.84
N ALA A 241 -26.56 5.90 -10.41
CA ALA A 241 -26.64 6.07 -11.86
C ALA A 241 -25.34 5.68 -12.57
N ALA A 242 -24.18 6.08 -12.06
CA ALA A 242 -22.88 5.72 -12.60
C ALA A 242 -22.61 4.21 -12.52
N ALA A 243 -22.99 3.56 -11.42
CA ALA A 243 -22.88 2.11 -11.25
C ALA A 243 -23.77 1.36 -12.25
N LEU A 244 -25.02 1.81 -12.42
CA LEU A 244 -25.94 1.24 -13.41
C LEU A 244 -25.40 1.41 -14.84
N LEU A 245 -24.87 2.58 -15.18
CA LEU A 245 -24.23 2.83 -16.47
C LEU A 245 -22.99 1.97 -16.66
N GLY A 246 -22.17 1.76 -15.62
CA GLY A 246 -21.01 0.88 -15.66
C GLY A 246 -21.40 -0.57 -15.92
N VAL A 247 -22.42 -1.08 -15.21
CA VAL A 247 -22.97 -2.42 -15.43
C VAL A 247 -23.55 -2.54 -16.85
N ALA A 248 -24.33 -1.56 -17.31
CA ALA A 248 -24.87 -1.55 -18.66
C ALA A 248 -23.77 -1.54 -19.73
N ALA A 249 -22.70 -0.76 -19.51
CA ALA A 249 -21.54 -0.74 -20.41
C ALA A 249 -20.81 -2.09 -20.44
N VAL A 250 -20.67 -2.80 -19.30
CA VAL A 250 -20.09 -4.14 -19.25
C VAL A 250 -20.95 -5.15 -20.01
N PHE A 251 -22.27 -5.10 -19.86
CA PHE A 251 -23.17 -5.96 -20.62
C PHE A 251 -23.18 -5.65 -22.11
N TRP A 252 -23.06 -4.38 -22.50
CA TRP A 252 -23.08 -3.94 -23.89
C TRP A 252 -21.76 -4.23 -24.63
N LEU A 253 -20.62 -3.93 -24.00
CA LEU A 253 -19.29 -4.19 -24.56
C LEU A 253 -18.91 -5.68 -24.49
N GLY A 254 -19.53 -6.43 -23.57
CA GLY A 254 -19.17 -7.81 -23.25
C GLY A 254 -18.04 -7.87 -22.21
N PRO A 255 -18.10 -8.81 -21.26
CA PRO A 255 -17.12 -8.89 -20.17
C PRO A 255 -15.70 -9.14 -20.67
N ALA A 256 -15.54 -9.88 -21.77
CA ALA A 256 -14.24 -10.18 -22.39
C ALA A 256 -13.52 -8.91 -22.88
N ASN A 257 -14.23 -8.02 -23.59
CA ASN A 257 -13.66 -6.77 -24.09
C ASN A 257 -13.34 -5.79 -22.96
N VAL A 258 -14.15 -5.78 -21.90
CA VAL A 258 -13.85 -4.99 -20.70
C VAL A 258 -12.62 -5.53 -19.99
N THR A 259 -12.51 -6.85 -19.81
CA THR A 259 -11.30 -7.45 -19.25
C THR A 259 -10.09 -7.18 -20.13
N GLU A 260 -10.21 -7.22 -21.46
CA GLU A 260 -9.11 -6.89 -22.36
C GLU A 260 -8.70 -5.43 -22.18
N VAL A 261 -9.63 -4.47 -22.22
CA VAL A 261 -9.31 -3.04 -22.01
C VAL A 261 -8.70 -2.78 -20.62
N LEU A 262 -9.14 -3.50 -19.58
CA LEU A 262 -8.63 -3.35 -18.21
C LEU A 262 -7.33 -4.10 -17.94
N LEU A 263 -7.17 -5.28 -18.55
CA LEU A 263 -6.11 -6.26 -18.35
C LEU A 263 -5.25 -6.44 -19.61
N VAL A 264 -5.11 -5.44 -20.50
CA VAL A 264 -4.02 -5.46 -21.50
C VAL A 264 -2.71 -5.46 -20.71
N SER A 265 -2.29 -6.65 -20.29
CA SER A 265 -0.95 -6.99 -19.91
C SER A 265 -0.17 -6.95 -21.19
N ASP A 266 0.99 -6.32 -21.16
CA ASP A 266 2.00 -6.34 -22.20
C ASP A 266 2.34 -7.80 -22.55
N SER A 267 1.56 -8.42 -23.42
CA SER A 267 1.77 -9.79 -23.92
C SER A 267 2.68 -9.79 -25.14
N THR A 268 3.23 -8.63 -25.53
CA THR A 268 4.09 -8.47 -26.71
C THR A 268 5.58 -8.63 -26.44
N ASN A 269 5.99 -9.28 -25.34
CA ASN A 269 7.41 -9.64 -25.13
C ASN A 269 7.57 -11.07 -24.60
N THR A 270 7.25 -12.06 -25.44
CA THR A 270 7.93 -13.36 -25.48
C THR A 270 8.13 -13.77 -26.92
#